data_AF-M7X2X0-F1
#
_entry.id   AF-M7X2X0-F1
#
_cell.length_a   1.000
_cell.length_b   1.000
_cell.length_c   1.000
_cell.angle_alpha   90.00
_cell.angle_beta   90.00
_cell.angle_gamma   90.00
#
_symmetry.space_group_name_H-M   'P 1'
#
loop_
_entity.id
_entity.type
_entity.pdbx_description
1 polymer ?
#
loop_
_entity_poly.entity_id
_entity_poly.type
_entity_poly.pdbx_seq_one_letter_code
_entity_poly.pdbx_strand_id
1 'polypeptide(L)'
;MGITGLKGIVNTVCRKRTLKELKGIRVAIDGYAWLHRASASCSEELCENIPTNGLSSFCVKGALTLLNNEITPIFVFDGARLPSKITTENDRQQKRNENLKTARDTTISITERKKAYGQAVEILPWMASAVIQSLNEIGVESIVAPFEADPQLGYLCKIGYVDAIICEDSDLIVHGCKRILFKFNKFDEILVY
;
A
#
# COMPACT_ATOMS: atom_id res chain seq x y z
N MET A 1 7.08 -2.85 -8.11
CA MET A 1 8.28 -3.72 -8.31
C MET A 1 7.73 -5.14 -8.48
N GLY A 2 8.55 -6.12 -8.86
CA GLY A 2 8.17 -7.52 -8.66
C GLY A 2 8.43 -8.50 -9.78
N ILE A 3 7.89 -9.72 -9.63
CA ILE A 3 8.16 -10.84 -10.52
C ILE A 3 7.41 -10.63 -11.83
N THR A 4 8.16 -10.34 -12.88
CA THR A 4 7.63 -10.03 -14.21
C THR A 4 6.84 -11.24 -14.75
N GLY A 5 5.59 -11.01 -15.19
CA GLY A 5 4.72 -12.05 -15.75
C GLY A 5 3.89 -12.84 -14.74
N LEU A 6 4.24 -12.82 -13.44
CA LEU A 6 3.55 -13.62 -12.42
C LEU A 6 2.07 -13.21 -12.26
N LYS A 7 1.80 -11.91 -12.23
CA LYS A 7 0.44 -11.36 -12.09
C LYS A 7 -0.54 -11.89 -13.14
N GLY A 8 -0.09 -12.08 -14.38
CA GLY A 8 -0.91 -12.63 -15.46
C GLY A 8 -1.34 -14.07 -15.19
N ILE A 9 -0.40 -14.90 -14.72
CA ILE A 9 -0.64 -16.31 -14.38
C ILE A 9 -1.58 -16.41 -13.17
N VAL A 10 -1.27 -15.68 -12.10
CA VAL A 10 -2.04 -15.68 -10.83
C VAL A 10 -3.49 -15.27 -11.05
N ASN A 11 -3.75 -14.28 -11.90
CA ASN A 11 -5.11 -13.83 -12.20
C ASN A 11 -6.01 -14.94 -12.78
N THR A 12 -5.45 -15.97 -13.42
CA THR A 12 -6.25 -17.07 -14.01
C THR A 12 -6.82 -18.02 -12.95
N VAL A 13 -6.22 -18.07 -11.76
CA VAL A 13 -6.65 -18.91 -10.65
C VAL A 13 -7.36 -18.14 -9.54
N CYS A 14 -7.33 -16.80 -9.58
CA CYS A 14 -8.07 -15.93 -8.67
C CYS A 14 -9.59 -16.05 -8.85
N ARG A 15 -10.33 -15.98 -7.73
CA ARG A 15 -11.79 -15.97 -7.72
C ARG A 15 -12.31 -14.65 -7.20
N LYS A 16 -13.33 -14.09 -7.86
CA LYS A 16 -14.08 -12.95 -7.32
C LYS A 16 -14.90 -13.38 -6.10
N ARG A 17 -14.83 -12.57 -5.05
CA ARG A 17 -15.56 -12.73 -3.78
C ARG A 17 -16.03 -11.36 -3.31
N THR A 18 -17.02 -11.35 -2.43
CA THR A 18 -17.43 -10.13 -1.71
C THR A 18 -16.73 -10.04 -0.35
N LEU A 19 -16.58 -8.84 0.20
CA LEU A 19 -16.03 -8.66 1.55
C LEU A 19 -16.87 -9.37 2.63
N LYS A 20 -18.19 -9.46 2.44
CA LYS A 20 -19.09 -10.17 3.35
C LYS A 20 -18.77 -11.66 3.47
N GLU A 21 -18.28 -12.28 2.41
CA GLU A 21 -17.84 -13.68 2.42
C GLU A 21 -16.54 -13.90 3.21
N LEU A 22 -15.83 -12.82 3.54
CA LEU A 22 -14.57 -12.84 4.28
C LEU A 22 -14.75 -12.44 5.75
N LYS A 23 -15.99 -12.34 6.24
CA LYS A 23 -16.30 -12.02 7.64
C LYS A 23 -15.56 -12.92 8.63
N GLY A 24 -15.04 -12.31 9.69
CA GLY A 24 -14.40 -12.98 10.83
C GLY A 24 -12.90 -13.24 10.65
N ILE A 25 -12.32 -12.93 9.49
CA ILE A 25 -10.90 -13.17 9.24
C ILE A 25 -10.04 -11.97 9.66
N ARG A 26 -8.77 -12.24 9.97
CA ARG A 26 -7.72 -11.24 10.16
C ARG A 26 -6.95 -11.06 8.87
N VAL A 27 -6.73 -9.82 8.44
CA VAL A 27 -6.07 -9.50 7.17
C VAL A 27 -4.92 -8.55 7.41
N ALA A 28 -3.72 -8.94 6.98
CA ALA A 28 -2.59 -8.02 6.96
C ALA A 28 -2.61 -7.16 5.69
N ILE A 29 -2.21 -5.90 5.79
CA ILE A 29 -2.21 -4.93 4.70
C ILE A 29 -0.81 -4.35 4.58
N ASP A 30 -0.26 -4.31 3.37
CA ASP A 30 0.93 -3.51 3.09
C ASP A 30 0.60 -2.02 3.20
N GLY A 31 1.11 -1.38 4.25
CA GLY A 31 0.89 0.02 4.55
C GLY A 31 1.49 0.94 3.50
N TYR A 32 2.70 0.69 3.00
CA TYR A 32 3.33 1.56 2.00
C TYR A 32 2.63 1.45 0.64
N ALA A 33 2.16 0.26 0.26
CA ALA A 33 1.32 0.12 -0.93
C ALA A 33 0.04 0.98 -0.84
N TRP A 34 -0.59 1.05 0.34
CA TRP A 34 -1.76 1.88 0.57
C TRP A 34 -1.43 3.38 0.62
N LEU A 35 -0.30 3.77 1.23
CA LEU A 35 0.17 5.16 1.24
C LEU A 35 0.44 5.66 -0.19
N HIS A 36 1.07 4.84 -1.04
CA HIS A 36 1.27 5.17 -2.45
C HIS A 36 -0.04 5.22 -3.26
N ARG A 37 -1.02 4.36 -2.96
CA ARG A 37 -2.37 4.49 -3.53
C ARG A 37 -3.05 5.79 -3.10
N ALA A 38 -2.94 6.14 -1.82
CA ALA A 38 -3.54 7.34 -1.25
C ALA A 38 -2.90 8.63 -1.80
N SER A 39 -1.59 8.60 -2.06
CA SER A 39 -0.90 9.77 -2.60
C SER A 39 -1.36 10.18 -3.98
N ALA A 40 -1.97 9.27 -4.76
CA ALA A 40 -2.51 9.60 -6.08
C ALA A 40 -3.54 10.74 -6.03
N SER A 41 -4.32 10.87 -4.95
CA SER A 41 -5.31 11.94 -4.78
C SER A 41 -4.79 13.21 -4.12
N CYS A 42 -3.56 13.21 -3.60
CA CYS A 42 -2.97 14.35 -2.90
C CYS A 42 -1.49 14.57 -3.27
N SER A 43 -1.13 14.22 -4.50
CA SER A 43 0.27 14.17 -4.93
C SER A 43 0.90 15.56 -5.03
N GLU A 44 0.14 16.55 -5.47
CA GLU A 44 0.59 17.94 -5.56
C GLU A 44 0.83 18.52 -4.17
N GLU A 45 -0.11 18.31 -3.24
CA GLU A 45 0.01 18.77 -1.86
C GLU A 45 1.22 18.15 -1.15
N LEU A 46 1.44 16.84 -1.32
CA LEU A 46 2.59 16.14 -0.75
C LEU A 46 3.92 16.63 -1.31
N CYS A 47 3.99 16.88 -2.63
CA CYS A 47 5.22 17.36 -3.27
C CYS A 47 5.56 18.81 -2.90
N GLU A 48 4.54 19.66 -2.72
CA GLU A 48 4.72 21.09 -2.43
C GLU A 48 4.68 21.42 -0.93
N ASN A 49 4.67 20.40 -0.05
CA ASN A 49 4.59 20.55 1.41
C ASN A 49 3.35 21.33 1.87
N ILE A 50 2.24 21.19 1.15
CA ILE A 50 0.95 21.73 1.54
C ILE A 50 0.31 20.75 2.54
N PRO A 51 -0.14 21.21 3.71
CA PRO A 51 -0.80 20.33 4.68
C PRO A 51 -1.98 19.57 4.07
N THR A 52 -1.98 18.25 4.22
CA THR A 52 -3.04 17.38 3.70
C THR A 52 -3.28 16.18 4.61
N ASN A 53 -4.54 15.77 4.73
CA ASN A 53 -4.96 14.55 5.42
C ASN A 53 -5.28 13.41 4.44
N GLY A 54 -4.88 13.54 3.17
CA GLY A 54 -5.25 12.59 2.12
C GLY A 54 -4.79 11.15 2.40
N LEU A 55 -3.57 11.00 2.93
CA LEU A 55 -3.01 9.69 3.29
C LEU A 55 -3.80 9.01 4.43
N SER A 56 -4.00 9.71 5.54
CA SER A 56 -4.73 9.18 6.71
C SER A 56 -6.19 8.93 6.39
N SER A 57 -6.87 9.88 5.73
CA SER A 57 -8.29 9.76 5.36
C SER A 57 -8.53 8.54 4.47
N PHE A 58 -7.64 8.25 3.53
CA PHE A 58 -7.72 7.06 2.68
C PHE A 58 -7.56 5.76 3.48
N CYS A 59 -6.51 5.68 4.30
CA CYS A 59 -6.19 4.46 5.05
C CYS A 59 -7.26 4.18 6.12
N VAL A 60 -7.67 5.19 6.88
CA VAL A 60 -8.76 5.12 7.88
C VAL A 60 -10.05 4.68 7.21
N LYS A 61 -10.42 5.28 6.07
CA LYS A 61 -11.64 4.89 5.35
C LYS A 61 -11.61 3.42 4.92
N GLY A 62 -10.49 2.95 4.36
CA GLY A 62 -10.38 1.55 3.97
C GLY A 62 -10.37 0.60 5.16
N ALA A 63 -9.75 0.97 6.28
CA ALA A 63 -9.78 0.20 7.51
C ALA A 63 -11.22 0.10 8.09
N LEU A 64 -11.97 1.21 8.11
CA LEU A 64 -13.38 1.23 8.51
C LEU A 64 -14.25 0.36 7.59
N THR A 65 -14.00 0.35 6.28
CA THR A 65 -14.71 -0.55 5.35
C THR A 65 -14.47 -2.02 5.72
N LEU A 66 -13.26 -2.41 6.09
CA LEU A 66 -12.95 -3.78 6.52
C LEU A 66 -13.63 -4.10 7.85
N LEU A 67 -13.52 -3.22 8.84
CA LEU A 67 -14.16 -3.38 10.15
C LEU A 67 -15.69 -3.49 10.03
N ASN A 68 -16.33 -2.70 9.17
CA ASN A 68 -17.77 -2.76 8.91
C ASN A 68 -18.22 -4.07 8.25
N ASN A 69 -17.30 -4.79 7.60
CA ASN A 69 -17.53 -6.14 7.07
C ASN A 69 -17.06 -7.23 8.03
N GLU A 70 -16.80 -6.88 9.30
CA GLU A 70 -16.31 -7.79 10.35
C GLU A 70 -14.99 -8.48 9.99
N ILE A 71 -14.16 -7.79 9.21
CA ILE A 71 -12.78 -8.18 8.90
C ILE A 71 -11.86 -7.37 9.82
N THR A 72 -10.89 -8.02 10.45
CA THR A 72 -9.92 -7.34 11.33
C THR A 72 -8.68 -6.94 10.52
N PRO A 73 -8.48 -5.66 10.17
CA PRO A 73 -7.29 -5.21 9.45
C PRO A 73 -6.09 -5.04 10.39
N ILE A 74 -4.90 -5.41 9.91
CA ILE A 74 -3.62 -5.15 10.56
C ILE A 74 -2.69 -4.53 9.51
N PHE A 75 -2.27 -3.29 9.72
CA PHE A 75 -1.35 -2.63 8.79
C PHE A 75 0.09 -2.99 9.11
N VAL A 76 0.88 -3.31 8.08
CA VAL A 76 2.31 -3.59 8.20
C VAL A 76 3.09 -2.54 7.42
N PHE A 77 4.01 -1.84 8.07
CA PHE A 77 4.82 -0.79 7.48
C PHE A 77 6.30 -1.21 7.43
N ASP A 78 7.02 -0.71 6.43
CA ASP A 78 8.48 -0.83 6.39
C ASP A 78 9.12 -0.10 7.57
N GLY A 79 10.19 -0.69 8.11
CA GLY A 79 11.09 -0.10 9.08
C GLY A 79 12.42 0.32 8.45
N ALA A 80 13.51 -0.33 8.86
CA ALA A 80 14.84 0.08 8.44
C ALA A 80 15.11 -0.23 6.95
N ARG A 81 15.94 0.61 6.32
CA ARG A 81 16.37 0.40 4.93
C ARG A 81 17.34 -0.78 4.84
N LEU A 82 17.17 -1.61 3.81
CA LEU A 82 18.12 -2.68 3.51
C LEU A 82 19.34 -2.16 2.72
N PRO A 83 20.58 -2.49 3.12
CA PRO A 83 21.78 -2.11 2.37
C PRO A 83 21.78 -2.59 0.91
N SER A 84 21.22 -3.77 0.66
CA SER A 84 21.12 -4.37 -0.68
C SER A 84 20.21 -3.61 -1.65
N LYS A 85 19.35 -2.69 -1.15
CA LYS A 85 18.42 -1.89 -1.97
C LYS A 85 18.83 -0.43 -2.15
N ILE A 86 19.99 -0.03 -1.63
CA ILE A 86 20.47 1.36 -1.71
C ILE A 86 20.51 1.86 -3.16
N THR A 87 21.03 1.06 -4.09
CA THR A 87 21.12 1.44 -5.52
C THR A 87 19.72 1.69 -6.12
N THR A 88 18.79 0.77 -5.89
CA THR A 88 17.40 0.88 -6.38
C THR A 88 16.68 2.09 -5.79
N GLU A 89 16.91 2.40 -4.52
CA GLU A 89 16.34 3.57 -3.86
C GLU A 89 16.96 4.88 -4.37
N ASN A 90 18.25 4.90 -4.71
CA ASN A 90 18.89 6.04 -5.36
C ASN A 90 18.30 6.29 -6.76
N ASP A 91 18.12 5.23 -7.56
CA ASP A 91 17.50 5.33 -8.89
C ASP A 91 16.05 5.85 -8.79
N ARG A 92 15.31 5.39 -7.77
CA ARG A 92 13.96 5.90 -7.46
C ARG A 92 14.01 7.36 -7.07
N GLN A 93 14.95 7.77 -6.22
CA GLN A 93 15.09 9.16 -5.79
C GLN A 93 15.41 10.07 -6.98
N GLN A 94 16.31 9.64 -7.86
CA GLN A 94 16.66 10.41 -9.05
C GLN A 94 15.44 10.62 -9.95
N LYS A 95 14.68 9.55 -10.24
CA LYS A 95 13.44 9.64 -11.03
C LYS A 95 12.41 10.55 -10.38
N ARG A 96 12.24 10.47 -9.05
CA ARG A 96 11.33 11.37 -8.31
C ARG A 96 11.72 12.84 -8.48
N ASN A 97 13.01 13.15 -8.34
CA ASN A 97 13.53 14.51 -8.53
C ASN A 97 13.32 15.03 -9.96
N GLU A 98 13.51 14.19 -10.97
CA GLU A 98 13.26 14.53 -12.38
C GLU A 98 11.76 14.79 -12.61
N ASN A 99 10.89 13.92 -12.10
CA ASN A 99 9.44 14.09 -12.20
C ASN A 99 8.94 15.34 -11.47
N LEU A 100 9.54 15.70 -10.33
CA LEU A 100 9.18 16.91 -9.59
C LEU A 100 9.52 18.18 -10.38
N LYS A 101 10.67 18.19 -11.07
CA LYS A 101 11.03 19.31 -11.97
C LYS A 101 10.01 19.47 -13.09
N THR A 102 9.62 18.35 -13.72
CA THR A 102 8.57 18.35 -14.75
C THR A 102 7.22 18.79 -14.19
N ALA A 103 6.85 18.36 -12.98
CA ALA A 103 5.57 18.72 -12.35
C ALA A 103 5.44 20.22 -12.03
N ARG A 104 6.57 20.89 -11.77
CA ARG A 104 6.62 22.34 -11.50
C ARG A 104 6.68 23.18 -12.77
N ASP A 105 6.84 22.57 -13.94
CA ASP A 105 6.77 23.27 -15.21
C ASP A 105 5.31 23.70 -15.47
N THR A 106 5.09 25.00 -15.62
CA THR A 106 3.75 25.57 -15.86
C THR A 106 3.35 25.53 -17.34
N THR A 107 4.26 25.16 -18.23
CA THR A 107 4.02 25.12 -19.68
C THR A 107 3.36 23.81 -20.15
N ILE A 108 3.43 22.75 -19.34
CA ILE A 108 2.84 21.44 -19.66
C ILE A 108 1.34 21.40 -19.38
N SER A 109 0.66 20.41 -19.95
CA SER A 109 -0.78 20.23 -19.73
C SER A 109 -1.09 19.87 -18.27
N ILE A 110 -2.29 20.22 -17.80
CA ILE A 110 -2.78 19.86 -16.45
C ILE A 110 -2.71 18.35 -16.22
N THR A 111 -3.00 17.55 -17.26
CA THR A 111 -2.98 16.09 -17.19
C THR A 111 -1.57 15.54 -17.00
N GLU A 112 -0.60 16.05 -17.76
CA GLU A 112 0.81 15.67 -17.60
C GLU A 112 1.36 16.11 -16.26
N ARG A 113 0.99 17.30 -15.81
CA ARG A 113 1.38 17.83 -14.51
C ARG A 113 0.93 16.92 -13.36
N LYS A 114 -0.35 16.50 -13.38
CA LYS A 114 -0.89 15.55 -12.39
C LYS A 114 -0.15 14.21 -12.41
N LYS A 115 0.18 13.70 -13.60
CA LYS A 115 0.95 12.47 -13.75
C LYS A 115 2.36 12.62 -13.18
N ALA A 116 3.04 13.73 -13.48
CA ALA A 116 4.38 14.03 -12.99
C ALA A 116 4.41 14.15 -11.46
N TYR A 117 3.46 14.87 -10.85
CA TYR A 117 3.30 14.90 -9.39
C TYR A 117 3.11 13.50 -8.82
N GLY A 118 2.21 12.69 -9.40
CA GLY A 118 2.00 11.31 -8.96
C GLY A 118 3.25 10.44 -8.99
N GLN A 119 4.17 10.67 -9.93
CA GLN A 119 5.45 9.95 -10.05
C GLN A 119 6.60 10.58 -9.24
N ALA A 120 6.38 11.79 -8.70
CA ALA A 120 7.35 12.51 -7.89
C ALA A 120 7.19 12.26 -6.38
N VAL A 121 6.01 11.78 -5.93
CA VAL A 121 5.74 11.59 -4.50
C VAL A 121 6.76 10.67 -3.84
N GLU A 122 7.32 11.15 -2.73
CA GLU A 122 8.07 10.37 -1.75
C GLU A 122 7.23 10.25 -0.47
N ILE A 123 7.03 9.01 0.01
CA ILE A 123 6.39 8.77 1.30
C ILE A 123 7.46 8.78 2.37
N LEU A 124 7.44 9.80 3.22
CA LEU A 124 8.43 9.98 4.29
C LEU A 124 8.01 9.24 5.57
N PRO A 125 8.97 8.82 6.44
CA PRO A 125 8.66 8.08 7.66
C PRO A 125 7.66 8.77 8.59
N TRP A 126 7.73 10.10 8.70
CA TRP A 126 6.79 10.86 9.52
C TRP A 126 5.36 10.82 8.98
N MET A 127 5.17 10.71 7.65
CA MET A 127 3.85 10.55 7.03
C MET A 127 3.25 9.20 7.39
N ALA A 128 4.05 8.13 7.33
CA ALA A 128 3.63 6.81 7.78
C ALA A 128 3.28 6.81 9.28
N SER A 129 4.11 7.47 10.12
CA SER A 129 3.83 7.63 11.56
C SER A 129 2.51 8.36 11.83
N ALA A 130 2.18 9.41 11.07
CA ALA A 130 0.91 10.12 11.21
C ALA A 130 -0.28 9.22 10.85
N VAL A 131 -0.16 8.38 9.81
CA VAL A 131 -1.19 7.40 9.45
C VAL A 131 -1.32 6.31 10.50
N ILE A 132 -0.22 5.78 11.04
CA ILE A 132 -0.23 4.81 12.14
C ILE A 132 -0.99 5.38 13.34
N GLN A 133 -0.75 6.64 13.70
CA GLN A 133 -1.48 7.29 14.77
C GLN A 133 -3.00 7.34 14.48
N SER A 134 -3.41 7.76 13.29
CA SER A 134 -4.83 7.78 12.91
C SER A 134 -5.48 6.40 12.90
N LEU A 135 -4.73 5.34 12.57
CA LEU A 135 -5.21 3.96 12.64
C LEU A 135 -5.37 3.49 14.09
N ASN A 136 -4.40 3.82 14.95
CA ASN A 136 -4.46 3.48 16.38
C ASN A 136 -5.65 4.16 17.08
N GLU A 137 -5.99 5.39 16.71
CA GLU A 137 -7.15 6.13 17.25
C GLU A 137 -8.49 5.42 17.00
N ILE A 138 -8.59 4.63 15.92
CA ILE A 138 -9.78 3.82 15.62
C ILE A 138 -9.63 2.36 16.05
N GLY A 139 -8.59 2.04 16.84
CA GLY A 139 -8.33 0.69 17.35
C GLY A 139 -7.80 -0.30 16.31
N VAL A 140 -7.25 0.19 15.19
CA VAL A 140 -6.66 -0.66 14.15
C VAL A 140 -5.18 -0.88 14.45
N GLU A 141 -4.79 -2.16 14.52
CA GLU A 141 -3.43 -2.57 14.81
C GLU A 141 -2.47 -2.21 13.66
N SER A 142 -1.30 -1.67 14.02
CA SER A 142 -0.21 -1.39 13.10
C SER A 142 1.09 -2.03 13.59
N ILE A 143 1.80 -2.71 12.69
CA ILE A 143 3.11 -3.35 12.93
C ILE A 143 4.14 -2.65 12.05
N VAL A 144 5.25 -2.23 12.64
CA VAL A 144 6.43 -1.76 11.88
C VAL A 144 7.39 -2.95 11.77
N ALA A 145 7.64 -3.39 10.54
CA ALA A 145 8.60 -4.45 10.25
C ALA A 145 10.02 -4.01 10.63
N PRO A 146 10.94 -4.93 10.97
CA PRO A 146 12.33 -4.56 11.22
C PRO A 146 13.00 -3.96 9.98
N PHE A 147 12.61 -4.44 8.79
CA PHE A 147 13.08 -3.95 7.49
C PHE A 147 11.88 -3.80 6.54
N GLU A 148 11.66 -4.74 5.63
CA GLU A 148 10.57 -4.65 4.66
C GLU A 148 9.29 -5.30 5.17
N ALA A 149 8.15 -4.78 4.72
CA ALA A 149 6.84 -5.35 5.00
C ALA A 149 6.67 -6.73 4.35
N ASP A 150 7.24 -7.00 3.17
CA ASP A 150 6.99 -8.26 2.44
C ASP A 150 7.33 -9.52 3.26
N PRO A 151 8.53 -9.65 3.85
CA PRO A 151 8.85 -10.80 4.69
C PRO A 151 8.02 -10.85 5.98
N GLN A 152 7.68 -9.68 6.55
CA GLN A 152 6.86 -9.59 7.75
C GLN A 152 5.43 -10.06 7.48
N LEU A 153 4.82 -9.62 6.38
CA LEU A 153 3.50 -10.06 5.92
C LEU A 153 3.48 -11.58 5.71
N GLY A 154 4.48 -12.12 5.01
CA GLY A 154 4.65 -13.56 4.81
C GLY A 154 4.79 -14.33 6.13
N TYR A 155 5.58 -13.81 7.07
CA TYR A 155 5.76 -14.42 8.39
C TYR A 155 4.44 -14.45 9.18
N LEU A 156 3.69 -13.34 9.24
CA LEU A 156 2.41 -13.26 9.94
C LEU A 156 1.39 -14.26 9.37
N CYS A 157 1.35 -14.43 8.05
CA CYS A 157 0.51 -15.45 7.41
C CYS A 157 0.97 -16.88 7.77
N LYS A 158 2.30 -17.13 7.75
CA LYS A 158 2.88 -18.44 8.04
C LYS A 158 2.58 -18.92 9.48
N ILE A 159 2.64 -18.02 10.46
CA ILE A 159 2.37 -18.36 11.87
C ILE A 159 0.87 -18.37 12.22
N GLY A 160 -0.01 -18.04 11.27
CA GLY A 160 -1.46 -17.98 11.50
C GLY A 160 -1.91 -16.74 12.30
N TYR A 161 -1.10 -15.68 12.34
CA TYR A 161 -1.51 -14.40 12.94
C TYR A 161 -2.57 -13.68 12.10
N VAL A 162 -2.48 -13.87 10.78
CA VAL A 162 -3.46 -13.40 9.79
C VAL A 162 -3.86 -14.53 8.86
N ASP A 163 -5.12 -14.50 8.43
CA ASP A 163 -5.70 -15.50 7.52
C ASP A 163 -5.42 -15.18 6.05
N ALA A 164 -5.22 -13.89 5.75
CA ALA A 164 -4.97 -13.41 4.40
C ALA A 164 -4.14 -12.12 4.40
N ILE A 165 -3.61 -11.76 3.22
CA ILE A 165 -2.93 -10.49 3.00
C ILE A 165 -3.61 -9.72 1.88
N ILE A 166 -3.89 -8.43 2.09
CA ILE A 166 -4.24 -7.50 1.02
C ILE A 166 -2.96 -6.90 0.45
N CYS A 167 -2.73 -7.18 -0.82
CA CYS A 167 -1.62 -6.61 -1.57
C CYS A 167 -2.00 -6.45 -3.04
N GLU A 168 -1.37 -5.52 -3.75
CA GLU A 168 -1.54 -5.33 -5.20
C GLU A 168 -0.47 -6.07 -6.01
N ASP A 169 0.61 -6.48 -5.35
CA ASP A 169 1.76 -7.17 -5.92
C ASP A 169 1.69 -8.67 -5.62
N SER A 170 2.00 -9.49 -6.63
CA SER A 170 1.93 -10.95 -6.56
C SER A 170 3.14 -11.58 -5.85
N ASP A 171 4.12 -10.77 -5.47
CA ASP A 171 5.41 -11.25 -4.95
C ASP A 171 5.25 -11.96 -3.60
N LEU A 172 4.23 -11.59 -2.83
CA LEU A 172 3.90 -12.23 -1.56
C LEU A 172 3.53 -13.72 -1.70
N ILE A 173 3.18 -14.19 -2.89
CA ILE A 173 2.98 -15.63 -3.15
C ILE A 173 4.26 -16.41 -2.85
N VAL A 174 5.42 -15.85 -3.18
CA VAL A 174 6.73 -16.50 -2.97
C VAL A 174 7.07 -16.63 -1.49
N HIS A 175 6.49 -15.78 -0.65
CA HIS A 175 6.62 -15.88 0.81
C HIS A 175 5.74 -16.97 1.45
N GLY A 176 5.00 -17.76 0.64
CA GLY A 176 4.20 -18.89 1.11
C GLY A 176 2.81 -18.51 1.60
N CYS A 177 2.31 -17.34 1.20
CA CYS A 177 1.01 -16.84 1.61
C CYS A 177 -0.11 -17.66 0.94
N LYS A 178 -0.96 -18.29 1.76
CA LYS A 178 -2.00 -19.22 1.28
C LYS A 178 -3.26 -18.54 0.75
N ARG A 179 -3.48 -17.27 1.13
CA ARG A 179 -4.63 -16.48 0.71
C ARG A 179 -4.21 -15.05 0.50
N ILE A 180 -4.33 -14.56 -0.74
CA ILE A 180 -3.99 -13.17 -1.08
C ILE A 180 -5.22 -12.51 -1.69
N LEU A 181 -5.49 -11.30 -1.20
CA LEU A 181 -6.63 -10.50 -1.54
C LEU A 181 -6.16 -9.32 -2.42
N PHE A 182 -6.44 -9.40 -3.72
CA PHE A 182 -6.06 -8.39 -4.70
C PHE A 182 -7.21 -7.43 -5.01
N LYS A 183 -6.87 -6.23 -5.48
CA LYS A 183 -7.80 -5.23 -6.02
C LYS A 183 -8.90 -4.80 -5.05
N PHE A 184 -8.55 -4.57 -3.78
CA PHE A 184 -9.49 -4.00 -2.81
C PHE A 184 -10.01 -2.64 -3.30
N ASN A 185 -11.29 -2.61 -3.69
CA ASN A 185 -11.95 -1.47 -4.33
C ASN A 185 -13.20 -1.03 -3.54
N LYS A 186 -13.85 0.06 -4.00
CA LYS A 186 -15.02 0.64 -3.33
C LYS A 186 -16.32 -0.18 -3.47
N PHE A 187 -16.33 -1.26 -4.25
CA PHE A 187 -17.53 -2.02 -4.60
C PHE A 187 -17.69 -3.30 -3.76
N ASP A 188 -16.97 -3.40 -2.65
CA ASP A 188 -16.89 -4.61 -1.80
C ASP A 188 -16.50 -5.89 -2.56
N GLU A 189 -15.95 -5.75 -3.78
CA GLU A 189 -15.43 -6.84 -4.57
C GLU A 189 -13.93 -7.00 -4.33
N ILE A 190 -13.49 -8.25 -4.22
CA ILE A 190 -12.09 -8.58 -4.03
C ILE A 190 -11.73 -9.85 -4.79
N LEU A 191 -10.51 -9.89 -5.31
CA LEU A 191 -9.97 -11.09 -5.96
C LEU A 191 -9.21 -11.91 -4.93
N VAL A 192 -9.58 -13.16 -4.76
CA VAL A 192 -8.95 -14.09 -3.82
C VAL A 192 -8.15 -15.12 -4.59
N TYR A 193 -6.84 -15.12 -4.37
CA TYR A 193 -5.94 -16.24 -4.69
C TYR A 193 -5.97 -17.26 -3.56
#